data_AF-A0A940BPA9-F1
#
_entry.id   AF-A0A940BPA9-F1
#
_cell.length_a   1.000
_cell.length_b   1.000
_cell.length_c   1.000
_cell.angle_alpha   90.00
_cell.angle_beta   90.00
_cell.angle_gamma   90.00
#
_symmetry.space_group_name_H-M   'P 1'
#
loop_
_entity.id
_entity.type
_entity.pdbx_description
1 polymer ?
#
loop_
_entity_poly.entity_id
_entity_poly.type
_entity_poly.pdbx_seq_one_letter_code
_entity_poly.pdbx_strand_id
1 'polypeptide(L)'
;MNTEIVDKIIVGRVEPHIYAFETRTVPNYLKIGDTYRPVEDRLNEWRRYFKDLNQLYEHEARVDEKYFRDFEVHKFVMEEKKRNRITREAFPNLPYFSNEFFEEAVPADIDEAIADITDSANKNDGRYKFYSMQDGRMPEEFHFTRDEEPLTPRPNQADAIERFENAIKNKRTHLLMYAVMRFGKSFTAMCCAQKMDANLVLVVSAKADVKGEWKKTVEKFKNFEEYLYVSSEDLKANHKQLSDAKKKKQKLVVCLTLQDLSSPEIKERHKQLFEHSVDLLIVDETHFGARAEHYGSVLTKASSDKVLAQEKKHNDESIDELLEQTRELKSKVQLHLSGTPYRILMGNEFSEEDIISYC
;
A
#
# COMPACT_ATOMS: atom_id res chain seq x y z
N MET A 1 12.37 -45.43 -25.84
CA MET A 1 12.60 -44.15 -25.12
C MET A 1 12.04 -44.32 -23.73
N ASN A 2 12.84 -44.01 -22.71
CA ASN A 2 12.54 -44.32 -21.31
C ASN A 2 11.49 -43.32 -20.78
N THR A 3 10.21 -43.71 -20.78
CA THR A 3 9.07 -42.88 -20.35
C THR A 3 9.17 -42.45 -18.89
N GLU A 4 9.88 -43.20 -18.04
CA GLU A 4 10.11 -42.85 -16.63
C GLU A 4 10.94 -41.58 -16.41
N ILE A 5 11.78 -41.18 -17.38
CA ILE A 5 12.59 -39.95 -17.31
C ILE A 5 11.74 -38.74 -17.73
N VAL A 6 10.81 -38.94 -18.67
CA VAL A 6 9.90 -37.88 -19.14
C VAL A 6 8.85 -37.56 -18.08
N ASP A 7 8.32 -38.57 -17.37
CA ASP A 7 7.37 -38.37 -16.27
C ASP A 7 8.00 -37.70 -15.03
N LYS A 8 9.33 -37.83 -14.82
CA LYS A 8 10.05 -37.07 -13.78
C LYS A 8 10.35 -35.63 -14.16
N ILE A 9 10.37 -35.29 -15.45
CA ILE A 9 10.64 -33.93 -15.95
C ILE A 9 9.33 -33.15 -16.12
N ILE A 10 8.22 -33.86 -16.38
CA ILE A 10 6.86 -33.32 -16.38
C ILE A 10 6.22 -33.64 -15.02
N VAL A 11 6.78 -33.11 -13.92
CA VAL A 11 5.98 -32.98 -12.69
C VAL A 11 4.88 -31.97 -13.05
N GLY A 12 3.71 -32.51 -13.41
CA GLY A 12 2.53 -31.74 -13.78
C GLY A 12 2.33 -30.63 -12.76
N ARG A 13 2.29 -29.39 -13.26
CA ARG A 13 1.96 -28.22 -12.45
C ARG A 13 0.57 -28.47 -11.86
N VAL A 14 0.52 -28.75 -10.57
CA VAL A 14 -0.74 -28.97 -9.85
C VAL A 14 -1.31 -27.60 -9.48
N GLU A 15 -2.61 -27.55 -9.22
CA GLU A 15 -3.24 -26.38 -8.63
C GLU A 15 -2.51 -26.00 -7.33
N PRO A 16 -2.43 -24.69 -6.98
CA PRO A 16 -1.75 -24.26 -5.77
C PRO A 16 -2.46 -24.81 -4.54
N HIS A 17 -1.70 -25.32 -3.58
CA HIS A 17 -2.22 -25.84 -2.32
C HIS A 17 -1.57 -25.13 -1.14
N ILE A 18 -2.37 -24.84 -0.12
CA ILE A 18 -1.89 -24.55 1.22
C ILE A 18 -1.67 -25.89 1.92
N TYR A 19 -0.51 -26.06 2.56
CA TYR A 19 -0.20 -27.21 3.38
C TYR A 19 0.29 -26.75 4.75
N ALA A 20 0.09 -27.62 5.75
CA ALA A 20 0.69 -27.41 7.05
C ALA A 20 1.22 -28.69 7.67
N PHE A 21 2.28 -28.55 8.45
CA PHE A 21 2.88 -29.66 9.18
C PHE A 21 3.42 -29.22 10.53
N GLU A 22 3.51 -30.17 11.45
CA GLU A 22 4.20 -30.03 12.73
C GLU A 22 5.48 -30.86 12.73
N THR A 23 6.40 -30.57 13.65
CA THR A 23 7.60 -31.38 13.90
C THR A 23 7.96 -31.25 15.37
N ARG A 24 8.50 -32.32 15.98
CA ARG A 24 8.97 -32.26 17.37
C ARG A 24 10.25 -31.43 17.51
N THR A 25 10.89 -31.08 16.38
CA THR A 25 12.02 -30.14 16.33
C THR A 25 11.58 -28.71 16.67
N VAL A 26 10.34 -28.35 16.35
CA VAL A 26 9.74 -27.03 16.62
C VAL A 26 8.38 -27.24 17.33
N PRO A 27 8.39 -27.72 18.58
CA PRO A 27 7.17 -28.07 19.30
C PRO A 27 6.27 -26.85 19.52
N ASN A 28 4.96 -27.06 19.46
CA ASN A 28 3.92 -26.02 19.59
C ASN A 28 3.89 -24.99 18.45
N TYR A 29 4.56 -25.27 17.32
CA TYR A 29 4.47 -24.45 16.14
C TYR A 29 3.87 -25.25 14.99
N LEU A 30 2.96 -24.61 14.24
CA LEU A 30 2.47 -25.12 12.98
C LEU A 30 3.18 -24.38 11.84
N LYS A 31 3.81 -25.13 10.96
CA LYS A 31 4.35 -24.55 9.72
C LYS A 31 3.25 -24.47 8.68
N ILE A 32 3.00 -23.29 8.13
CA ILE A 32 1.98 -23.05 7.11
C ILE A 32 2.68 -22.55 5.86
N GLY A 33 2.50 -23.21 4.72
CA GLY A 33 3.11 -22.78 3.46
C GLY A 33 2.28 -23.12 2.24
N ASP A 34 2.71 -22.66 1.08
CA ASP A 34 2.08 -23.01 -0.20
C ASP A 34 3.00 -23.78 -1.16
N THR A 35 2.39 -24.46 -2.13
CA THR A 35 3.12 -25.19 -3.18
C THR A 35 2.32 -25.30 -4.46
N TYR A 36 3.03 -25.33 -5.60
CA TYR A 36 2.49 -25.60 -6.96
C TYR A 36 2.91 -26.97 -7.49
N ARG A 37 3.46 -27.79 -6.61
CA ARG A 37 3.86 -29.18 -6.82
C ARG A 37 3.07 -30.04 -5.84
N PRO A 38 2.95 -31.35 -6.06
CA PRO A 38 2.28 -32.24 -5.11
C PRO A 38 2.76 -31.97 -3.68
N VAL A 39 1.83 -31.86 -2.74
CA VAL A 39 2.15 -31.50 -1.34
C VAL A 39 3.18 -32.45 -0.76
N GLU A 40 3.05 -33.75 -1.07
CA GLU A 40 4.00 -34.77 -0.61
C GLU A 40 5.44 -34.54 -1.12
N ASP A 41 5.64 -34.04 -2.35
CA ASP A 41 6.98 -33.67 -2.84
C ASP A 41 7.55 -32.49 -2.05
N ARG A 42 6.71 -31.49 -1.75
CA ARG A 42 7.11 -30.33 -0.94
C ARG A 42 7.44 -30.74 0.49
N LEU A 43 6.66 -31.64 1.08
CA LEU A 43 6.95 -32.21 2.39
C LEU A 43 8.25 -33.02 2.38
N ASN A 44 8.54 -33.77 1.32
CA ASN A 44 9.81 -34.49 1.16
C ASN A 44 11.04 -33.57 1.12
N GLU A 45 10.92 -32.35 0.59
CA GLU A 45 11.97 -31.35 0.70
C GLU A 45 12.19 -30.90 2.15
N TRP A 46 11.12 -30.67 2.90
CA TRP A 46 11.20 -30.32 4.31
C TRP A 46 11.71 -31.47 5.18
N ARG A 47 11.43 -32.73 4.83
CA ARG A 47 11.94 -33.92 5.53
C ARG A 47 13.46 -34.00 5.54
N ARG A 48 14.16 -33.28 4.64
CA ARG A 48 15.63 -33.13 4.68
C ARG A 48 16.12 -32.39 5.92
N TYR A 49 15.33 -31.45 6.42
CA TYR A 49 15.63 -30.64 7.60
C TYR A 49 14.89 -31.18 8.83
N PHE A 50 13.61 -31.54 8.69
CA PHE A 50 12.73 -31.98 9.76
C PHE A 50 12.26 -33.42 9.48
N LYS A 51 13.10 -34.40 9.79
CA LYS A 51 12.85 -35.82 9.47
C LYS A 51 11.59 -36.38 10.12
N ASP A 52 11.17 -35.78 11.22
CA ASP A 52 10.03 -36.18 12.02
C ASP A 52 8.79 -35.30 11.76
N LEU A 53 8.78 -34.55 10.65
CA LEU A 53 7.61 -33.76 10.29
C LEU A 53 6.39 -34.67 10.05
N ASN A 54 5.24 -34.18 10.49
CA ASN A 54 3.94 -34.83 10.34
C ASN A 54 2.99 -33.86 9.62
N GLN A 55 2.46 -34.28 8.47
CA GLN A 55 1.47 -33.48 7.73
C GLN A 55 0.18 -33.40 8.54
N LEU A 56 -0.34 -32.18 8.70
CA LEU A 56 -1.59 -31.93 9.43
C LEU A 56 -2.68 -31.32 8.55
N TYR A 57 -2.30 -30.67 7.45
CA TYR A 57 -3.25 -29.92 6.64
C TYR A 57 -2.85 -29.89 5.17
N GLU A 58 -3.85 -29.90 4.31
CA GLU A 58 -3.77 -29.69 2.87
C GLU A 58 -5.12 -29.16 2.37
N HIS A 59 -5.09 -28.06 1.63
CA HIS A 59 -6.29 -27.46 1.03
C HIS A 59 -5.92 -26.76 -0.28
N GLU A 60 -6.76 -26.86 -1.29
CA GLU A 60 -6.61 -26.12 -2.55
C GLU A 60 -6.67 -24.60 -2.26
N ALA A 61 -5.67 -23.86 -2.72
CA ALA A 61 -5.54 -22.42 -2.45
C ALA A 61 -6.33 -21.58 -3.47
N ARG A 62 -7.56 -21.98 -3.80
CA ARG A 62 -8.35 -21.43 -4.93
C ARG A 62 -9.66 -20.81 -4.48
N VAL A 63 -10.04 -19.72 -5.12
CA VAL A 63 -11.38 -19.11 -5.07
C VAL A 63 -11.83 -18.85 -6.51
N ASP A 64 -12.81 -19.61 -6.98
CA ASP A 64 -13.27 -19.63 -8.37
C ASP A 64 -12.13 -19.82 -9.39
N GLU A 65 -11.86 -18.84 -10.26
CA GLU A 65 -10.77 -18.86 -11.26
C GLU A 65 -9.45 -18.27 -10.73
N LYS A 66 -9.45 -17.79 -9.48
CA LYS A 66 -8.32 -17.13 -8.83
C LYS A 66 -7.69 -18.03 -7.79
N TYR A 67 -6.45 -17.78 -7.44
CA TYR A 67 -5.79 -18.44 -6.32
C TYR A 67 -5.14 -17.45 -5.36
N PHE A 68 -4.93 -17.87 -4.12
CA PHE A 68 -4.24 -17.10 -3.09
C PHE A 68 -2.97 -17.83 -2.63
N ARG A 69 -2.07 -17.09 -1.97
CA ARG A 69 -0.81 -17.62 -1.45
C ARG A 69 -0.89 -17.81 0.06
N ASP A 70 0.03 -18.58 0.61
CA ASP A 70 0.21 -18.74 2.05
C ASP A 70 0.40 -17.41 2.78
N PHE A 71 0.97 -16.39 2.13
CA PHE A 71 1.10 -15.05 2.70
C PHE A 71 -0.24 -14.46 3.18
N GLU A 72 -1.33 -14.73 2.46
CA GLU A 72 -2.66 -14.24 2.82
C GLU A 72 -3.21 -14.99 4.04
N VAL A 73 -2.94 -16.29 4.14
CA VAL A 73 -3.24 -17.11 5.34
C VAL A 73 -2.41 -16.63 6.53
N HIS A 74 -1.11 -16.38 6.33
CA HIS A 74 -0.23 -15.86 7.38
C HIS A 74 -0.73 -14.52 7.90
N LYS A 75 -1.18 -13.63 7.00
CA LYS A 75 -1.75 -12.33 7.36
C LYS A 75 -2.92 -12.49 8.32
N PHE A 76 -3.91 -13.33 7.98
CA PHE A 76 -5.05 -13.60 8.85
C PHE A 76 -4.62 -14.23 10.20
N VAL A 77 -3.74 -15.23 10.16
CA VAL A 77 -3.25 -15.94 11.34
C VAL A 77 -2.51 -14.99 12.31
N MET A 78 -1.76 -14.02 11.81
CA MET A 78 -1.09 -13.02 12.63
C MET A 78 -2.03 -11.90 13.10
N GLU A 79 -2.90 -11.39 12.21
CA GLU A 79 -3.71 -10.22 12.48
C GLU A 79 -4.97 -10.55 13.28
N GLU A 80 -5.67 -11.63 12.93
CA GLU A 80 -6.95 -12.02 13.55
C GLU A 80 -6.75 -13.04 14.67
N LYS A 81 -5.91 -14.06 14.44
CA LYS A 81 -5.64 -15.12 15.43
C LYS A 81 -4.51 -14.77 16.41
N LYS A 82 -3.76 -13.70 16.15
CA LYS A 82 -2.64 -13.25 16.99
C LYS A 82 -1.58 -14.34 17.22
N ARG A 83 -1.38 -15.24 16.26
CA ARG A 83 -0.33 -16.26 16.32
C ARG A 83 0.99 -15.67 15.85
N ASN A 84 1.99 -15.69 16.71
CA ASN A 84 3.28 -15.08 16.42
C ASN A 84 4.13 -16.01 15.55
N ARG A 85 4.93 -15.43 14.66
CA ARG A 85 5.95 -16.19 13.93
C ARG A 85 7.08 -16.61 14.86
N ILE A 86 7.69 -17.75 14.56
CA ILE A 86 8.93 -18.18 15.20
C ILE A 86 10.01 -17.10 15.09
N THR A 87 10.76 -16.89 16.19
CA THR A 87 11.93 -16.01 16.22
C THR A 87 13.21 -16.84 16.16
N ARG A 88 14.33 -16.21 15.77
CA ARG A 88 15.62 -16.92 15.69
C ARG A 88 16.12 -17.36 17.07
N GLU A 89 15.71 -16.63 18.10
CA GLU A 89 16.08 -16.86 19.49
C GLU A 89 15.31 -18.03 20.11
N ALA A 90 14.08 -18.30 19.64
CA ALA A 90 13.22 -19.37 20.18
C ALA A 90 13.86 -20.76 20.03
N PHE A 91 14.52 -21.00 18.89
CA PHE A 91 15.21 -22.26 18.59
C PHE A 91 16.55 -21.98 17.90
N PRO A 92 17.63 -21.75 18.68
CA PRO A 92 18.91 -21.30 18.13
C PRO A 92 19.64 -22.36 17.27
N ASN A 93 19.32 -23.64 17.48
CA ASN A 93 19.99 -24.78 16.83
C ASN A 93 19.13 -25.46 15.76
N LEU A 94 18.24 -24.71 15.08
CA LEU A 94 17.41 -25.31 14.03
C LEU A 94 18.24 -25.79 12.84
N PRO A 95 17.91 -26.97 12.28
CA PRO A 95 18.55 -27.46 11.06
C PRO A 95 18.31 -26.53 9.87
N TYR A 96 17.17 -25.82 9.87
CA TYR A 96 16.84 -24.77 8.91
C TYR A 96 15.83 -23.80 9.52
N PHE A 97 16.07 -22.50 9.40
CA PHE A 97 15.15 -21.48 9.89
C PHE A 97 14.15 -21.09 8.79
N SER A 98 12.86 -21.11 9.13
CA SER A 98 11.79 -20.59 8.29
C SER A 98 10.89 -19.72 9.16
N ASN A 99 10.56 -18.51 8.73
CA ASN A 99 9.65 -17.62 9.43
C ASN A 99 8.16 -18.01 9.27
N GLU A 100 7.86 -19.14 8.62
CA GLU A 100 6.51 -19.64 8.32
C GLU A 100 5.98 -20.60 9.41
N PHE A 101 6.67 -20.72 10.53
CA PHE A 101 6.19 -21.41 11.73
C PHE A 101 5.44 -20.41 12.61
N PHE A 102 4.22 -20.77 13.03
CA PHE A 102 3.36 -19.94 13.86
C PHE A 102 3.09 -20.62 15.20
N GLU A 103 3.36 -19.90 16.28
CA GLU A 103 3.21 -20.37 17.67
C GLU A 103 1.74 -20.62 18.00
N GLU A 104 1.45 -21.81 18.52
CA GLU A 104 0.11 -22.28 18.91
C GLU A 104 -0.95 -22.23 17.80
N ALA A 105 -0.54 -22.09 16.53
CA ALA A 105 -1.44 -22.17 15.41
C ALA A 105 -1.94 -23.61 15.22
N VAL A 106 -3.20 -23.76 14.82
CA VAL A 106 -3.85 -25.06 14.58
C VAL A 106 -4.46 -25.12 13.18
N PRO A 107 -4.73 -26.32 12.63
CA PRO A 107 -5.38 -26.45 11.32
C PRO A 107 -6.69 -25.64 11.17
N ALA A 108 -7.49 -25.54 12.25
CA ALA A 108 -8.71 -24.74 12.25
C ALA A 108 -8.46 -23.23 12.01
N ASP A 109 -7.29 -22.70 12.41
CA ASP A 109 -6.92 -21.31 12.11
C ASP A 109 -6.76 -21.10 10.59
N ILE A 110 -6.32 -22.14 9.86
CA ILE A 110 -6.17 -22.12 8.40
C ILE A 110 -7.55 -22.18 7.73
N ASP A 111 -8.45 -23.05 8.20
CA ASP A 111 -9.83 -23.13 7.67
C ASP A 111 -10.55 -21.79 7.80
N GLU A 112 -10.44 -21.14 8.96
CA GLU A 112 -11.02 -19.82 9.19
C GLU A 112 -10.37 -18.74 8.31
N ALA A 113 -9.05 -18.81 8.10
CA ALA A 113 -8.36 -17.90 7.20
C ALA A 113 -8.85 -18.06 5.75
N ILE A 114 -9.00 -19.29 5.26
CA ILE A 114 -9.48 -19.57 3.90
C ILE A 114 -10.92 -19.09 3.73
N ALA A 115 -11.78 -19.28 4.74
CA ALA A 115 -13.15 -18.78 4.72
C ALA A 115 -13.21 -17.24 4.63
N ASP A 116 -12.39 -16.53 5.42
CA ASP A 116 -12.31 -15.06 5.40
C ASP A 116 -11.72 -14.53 4.08
N ILE A 117 -10.68 -15.19 3.55
CA ILE A 117 -10.11 -14.88 2.23
C ILE A 117 -11.16 -15.05 1.13
N THR A 118 -11.93 -16.14 1.18
CA THR A 118 -13.00 -16.42 0.20
C THR A 118 -14.11 -15.36 0.27
N ASP A 119 -14.52 -14.97 1.47
CA ASP A 119 -15.52 -13.91 1.67
C ASP A 119 -15.03 -12.54 1.16
N SER A 120 -13.77 -12.19 1.42
CA SER A 120 -13.12 -10.99 0.88
C SER A 120 -13.04 -11.00 -0.64
N ALA A 121 -12.74 -12.15 -1.26
CA ALA A 121 -12.75 -12.32 -2.71
C ALA A 121 -14.13 -12.03 -3.31
N ASN A 122 -15.17 -12.62 -2.71
CA ASN A 122 -16.56 -12.46 -3.14
C ASN A 122 -17.07 -11.03 -2.97
N LYS A 123 -16.62 -10.35 -1.90
CA LYS A 123 -16.95 -8.93 -1.64
C LYS A 123 -16.12 -7.95 -2.50
N ASN A 124 -15.04 -8.43 -3.12
CA ASN A 124 -14.07 -7.61 -3.83
C ASN A 124 -13.62 -6.40 -2.99
N ASP A 125 -13.24 -6.63 -1.73
CA ASP A 125 -12.90 -5.56 -0.79
C ASP A 125 -11.41 -5.16 -0.76
N GLY A 126 -10.56 -5.97 -1.40
CA GLY A 126 -9.13 -5.72 -1.54
C GLY A 126 -8.30 -6.07 -0.29
N ARG A 127 -8.87 -6.79 0.68
CA ARG A 127 -8.15 -7.19 1.90
C ARG A 127 -7.02 -8.17 1.62
N TYR A 128 -7.21 -9.08 0.66
CA TYR A 128 -6.22 -10.09 0.27
C TYR A 128 -5.83 -9.99 -1.20
N LYS A 129 -4.65 -10.52 -1.51
CA LYS A 129 -4.11 -10.60 -2.87
C LYS A 129 -4.47 -11.93 -3.52
N PHE A 130 -4.97 -11.84 -4.75
CA PHE A 130 -5.31 -12.98 -5.59
C PHE A 130 -4.46 -12.99 -6.86
N TYR A 131 -4.40 -14.14 -7.51
CA TYR A 131 -3.56 -14.40 -8.67
C TYR A 131 -4.36 -15.17 -9.72
N SER A 132 -4.13 -14.85 -10.99
CA SER A 132 -4.82 -15.48 -12.12
C SER A 132 -4.10 -16.77 -12.52
N MET A 133 -4.88 -17.82 -12.77
CA MET A 133 -4.38 -19.06 -13.36
C MET A 133 -4.06 -18.91 -14.86
N GLN A 134 -4.69 -17.96 -15.55
CA GLN A 134 -4.58 -17.77 -17.00
C GLN A 134 -3.35 -16.93 -17.39
N ASP A 135 -2.99 -15.92 -16.58
CA ASP A 135 -1.96 -14.92 -16.93
C ASP A 135 -0.57 -15.20 -16.32
N GLY A 136 -0.23 -16.48 -16.14
CA GLY A 136 1.18 -16.86 -15.88
C GLY A 136 1.69 -16.55 -14.48
N ARG A 137 0.82 -16.62 -13.45
CA ARG A 137 1.16 -16.43 -12.01
C ARG A 137 1.48 -14.99 -11.63
N MET A 138 1.06 -14.03 -12.42
CA MET A 138 1.07 -12.62 -12.01
C MET A 138 -0.06 -12.39 -10.98
N PRO A 139 0.16 -11.54 -9.95
CA PRO A 139 -0.93 -11.08 -9.11
C PRO A 139 -2.04 -10.51 -10.01
N GLU A 140 -3.29 -10.87 -9.74
CA GLU A 140 -4.37 -10.09 -10.32
C GLU A 140 -4.31 -8.69 -9.73
N GLU A 141 -4.22 -7.69 -10.60
CA GLU A 141 -4.40 -6.32 -10.19
C GLU A 141 -5.83 -6.17 -9.67
N PHE A 142 -5.96 -6.14 -8.34
CA PHE A 142 -7.23 -5.86 -7.70
C PHE A 142 -7.67 -4.45 -8.10
N HIS A 143 -8.85 -4.31 -8.70
CA HIS A 143 -9.45 -3.01 -8.98
C HIS A 143 -10.79 -2.88 -8.25
N PHE A 144 -11.03 -1.70 -7.68
CA PHE A 144 -12.34 -1.42 -7.08
C PHE A 144 -13.40 -1.31 -8.17
N THR A 145 -14.57 -1.91 -7.93
CA THR A 145 -15.74 -1.71 -8.78
C THR A 145 -16.17 -0.25 -8.70
N ARG A 146 -16.30 0.39 -9.87
CA ARG A 146 -16.70 1.79 -9.96
C ARG A 146 -18.18 1.95 -9.62
N ASP A 147 -18.50 2.94 -8.80
CA ASP A 147 -19.87 3.35 -8.49
C ASP A 147 -20.59 3.81 -9.77
N GLU A 148 -21.91 3.61 -9.83
CA GLU A 148 -22.72 3.99 -11.00
C GLU A 148 -22.88 5.52 -11.10
N GLU A 149 -23.04 6.18 -9.95
CA GLU A 149 -23.34 7.60 -9.84
C GLU A 149 -22.19 8.39 -9.18
N PRO A 150 -21.93 9.63 -9.62
CA PRO A 150 -20.95 10.51 -8.96
C PRO A 150 -21.36 10.85 -7.52
N LEU A 151 -20.38 10.82 -6.62
CA LEU A 151 -20.56 11.31 -5.26
C LEU A 151 -20.59 12.84 -5.27
N THR A 152 -21.59 13.42 -4.60
CA THR A 152 -21.66 14.88 -4.41
C THR A 152 -20.79 15.30 -3.21
N PRO A 153 -19.86 16.26 -3.36
CA PRO A 153 -19.11 16.79 -2.22
C PRO A 153 -20.04 17.37 -1.14
N ARG A 154 -19.70 17.14 0.13
CA ARG A 154 -20.38 17.76 1.27
C ARG A 154 -20.14 19.28 1.27
N PRO A 155 -20.97 20.10 1.94
CA PRO A 155 -20.81 21.56 1.94
C PRO A 155 -19.39 22.03 2.29
N ASN A 156 -18.79 21.46 3.34
CA ASN A 156 -17.42 21.80 3.75
C ASN A 156 -16.34 21.37 2.73
N GLN A 157 -16.58 20.29 1.98
CA GLN A 157 -15.70 19.87 0.88
C GLN A 157 -15.87 20.78 -0.34
N ALA A 158 -17.11 21.15 -0.66
CA ALA A 158 -17.43 22.08 -1.75
C ALA A 158 -16.78 23.44 -1.52
N ASP A 159 -16.86 23.97 -0.29
CA ASP A 159 -16.19 25.22 0.11
C ASP A 159 -14.67 25.13 -0.09
N ALA A 160 -14.07 23.97 0.26
CA ALA A 160 -12.64 23.75 0.08
C ALA A 160 -12.22 23.71 -1.40
N ILE A 161 -13.04 23.07 -2.24
CA ILE A 161 -12.84 23.00 -3.69
C ILE A 161 -12.96 24.41 -4.31
N GLU A 162 -13.93 25.22 -3.88
CA GLU A 162 -14.08 26.60 -4.35
C GLU A 162 -12.89 27.47 -3.94
N ARG A 163 -12.43 27.36 -2.69
CA ARG A 163 -11.24 28.06 -2.21
C ARG A 163 -10.00 27.67 -3.00
N PHE A 164 -9.82 26.39 -3.32
CA PHE A 164 -8.76 25.94 -4.21
C PHE A 164 -8.86 26.61 -5.59
N GLU A 165 -10.03 26.58 -6.22
CA GLU A 165 -10.24 27.20 -7.53
C GLU A 165 -9.91 28.70 -7.52
N ASN A 166 -10.30 29.42 -6.46
CA ASN A 166 -9.98 30.83 -6.28
C ASN A 166 -8.49 31.07 -6.03
N ALA A 167 -7.82 30.22 -5.26
CA ALA A 167 -6.38 30.33 -5.01
C ALA A 167 -5.59 30.15 -6.32
N ILE A 168 -5.97 29.19 -7.17
CA ILE A 168 -5.36 28.99 -8.50
C ILE A 168 -5.58 30.20 -9.40
N LYS A 169 -6.81 30.77 -9.43
CA LYS A 169 -7.10 32.01 -10.19
C LYS A 169 -6.23 33.18 -9.72
N ASN A 170 -5.93 33.24 -8.43
CA ASN A 170 -5.03 34.21 -7.81
C ASN A 170 -3.54 33.83 -7.94
N LYS A 171 -3.21 32.86 -8.80
CA LYS A 171 -1.84 32.39 -9.08
C LYS A 171 -1.10 31.83 -7.86
N ARG A 172 -1.82 31.40 -6.82
CA ARG A 172 -1.25 30.62 -5.73
C ARG A 172 -0.99 29.21 -6.23
N THR A 173 0.21 28.69 -5.96
CA THR A 173 0.63 27.37 -6.42
C THR A 173 1.04 26.45 -5.28
N HIS A 174 1.03 26.93 -4.04
CA HIS A 174 1.42 26.17 -2.86
C HIS A 174 0.31 26.31 -1.83
N LEU A 175 -0.49 25.26 -1.66
CA LEU A 175 -1.76 25.30 -0.93
C LEU A 175 -1.80 24.25 0.18
N LEU A 176 -2.58 24.51 1.22
CA LEU A 176 -2.79 23.62 2.36
C LEU A 176 -4.28 23.30 2.53
N MET A 177 -4.63 22.02 2.48
CA MET A 177 -5.91 21.49 2.94
C MET A 177 -5.77 21.04 4.39
N TYR A 178 -6.17 21.91 5.32
CA TYR A 178 -6.33 21.51 6.71
C TYR A 178 -7.69 20.84 6.90
N ALA A 179 -7.65 19.53 7.16
CA ALA A 179 -8.83 18.71 7.28
C ALA A 179 -8.65 17.56 8.27
N VAL A 180 -9.47 17.54 9.32
CA VAL A 180 -9.54 16.46 10.32
C VAL A 180 -9.78 15.07 9.69
N MET A 181 -9.53 14.03 10.50
CA MET A 181 -9.82 12.65 10.11
C MET A 181 -11.29 12.50 9.67
N ARG A 182 -11.53 11.71 8.62
CA ARG A 182 -12.86 11.46 8.00
C ARG A 182 -13.47 12.64 7.24
N PHE A 183 -12.76 13.75 7.06
CA PHE A 183 -13.16 14.81 6.14
C PHE A 183 -13.29 14.31 4.69
N GLY A 184 -12.58 13.24 4.30
CA GLY A 184 -12.52 12.77 2.92
C GLY A 184 -11.50 13.56 2.10
N LYS A 185 -10.27 13.65 2.60
CA LYS A 185 -9.17 14.43 2.01
C LYS A 185 -8.84 13.96 0.59
N SER A 186 -8.66 12.66 0.40
CA SER A 186 -8.34 12.09 -0.92
C SER A 186 -9.42 12.40 -1.96
N PHE A 187 -10.70 12.25 -1.60
CA PHE A 187 -11.83 12.61 -2.47
C PHE A 187 -11.83 14.11 -2.81
N THR A 188 -11.73 14.96 -1.79
CA THR A 188 -11.75 16.43 -1.98
C THR A 188 -10.58 16.90 -2.83
N ALA A 189 -9.39 16.35 -2.59
CA ALA A 189 -8.18 16.68 -3.34
C ALA A 189 -8.27 16.22 -4.81
N MET A 190 -8.90 15.07 -5.08
CA MET A 190 -9.18 14.65 -6.46
C MET A 190 -10.23 15.55 -7.14
N CYS A 191 -11.23 16.05 -6.40
CA CYS A 191 -12.11 17.09 -6.95
C CYS A 191 -11.35 18.38 -7.30
N CYS A 192 -10.36 18.80 -6.49
CA CYS A 192 -9.48 19.91 -6.83
C CYS A 192 -8.67 19.62 -8.11
N ALA A 193 -8.18 18.39 -8.29
CA ALA A 193 -7.49 17.97 -9.50
C ALA A 193 -8.37 18.12 -10.76
N GLN A 194 -9.66 17.77 -10.66
CA GLN A 194 -10.62 17.98 -11.75
C GLN A 194 -10.87 19.45 -12.04
N LYS A 195 -10.95 20.30 -11.01
CA LYS A 195 -11.16 21.75 -11.19
C LYS A 195 -10.05 22.43 -11.98
N MET A 196 -8.83 21.93 -11.87
CA MET A 196 -7.69 22.43 -12.64
C MET A 196 -7.41 21.62 -13.91
N ASP A 197 -8.29 20.67 -14.27
CA ASP A 197 -8.14 19.78 -15.43
C ASP A 197 -6.77 19.06 -15.45
N ALA A 198 -6.32 18.59 -14.28
CA ALA A 198 -5.00 17.96 -14.14
C ALA A 198 -4.93 16.66 -14.94
N ASN A 199 -3.94 16.55 -15.83
CA ASN A 199 -3.66 15.32 -16.59
C ASN A 199 -2.72 14.39 -15.83
N LEU A 200 -1.80 14.95 -15.04
CA LEU A 200 -0.89 14.18 -14.20
C LEU A 200 -0.96 14.67 -12.76
N VAL A 201 -1.54 13.86 -11.89
CA VAL A 201 -1.56 14.03 -10.44
C VAL A 201 -0.52 13.10 -9.82
N LEU A 202 0.40 13.64 -9.04
CA LEU A 202 1.36 12.85 -8.26
C LEU A 202 1.00 12.94 -6.79
N VAL A 203 0.68 11.82 -6.17
CA VAL A 203 0.43 11.69 -4.74
C VAL A 203 1.67 11.12 -4.07
N VAL A 204 2.15 11.80 -3.04
CA VAL A 204 3.31 11.39 -2.24
C VAL A 204 2.88 11.26 -0.79
N SER A 205 3.18 10.12 -0.16
CA SER A 205 2.90 9.90 1.27
C SER A 205 4.07 9.24 1.99
N ALA A 206 4.22 9.55 3.28
CA ALA A 206 5.15 8.84 4.16
C ALA A 206 4.66 7.43 4.55
N LYS A 207 3.35 7.17 4.46
CA LYS A 207 2.76 5.89 4.88
C LYS A 207 2.37 5.04 3.66
N ALA A 208 2.66 3.74 3.73
CA ALA A 208 2.38 2.82 2.63
C ALA A 208 0.89 2.43 2.52
N ASP A 209 0.16 2.44 3.63
CA ASP A 209 -1.27 2.10 3.70
C ASP A 209 -2.17 3.11 2.98
N VAL A 210 -1.72 4.36 2.86
CA VAL A 210 -2.38 5.45 2.11
C VAL A 210 -2.60 5.09 0.63
N LYS A 211 -1.73 4.26 0.02
CA LYS A 211 -1.90 3.81 -1.39
C LYS A 211 -3.27 3.16 -1.63
N GLY A 212 -3.75 2.36 -0.68
CA GLY A 212 -5.05 1.70 -0.78
C GLY A 212 -6.22 2.69 -0.79
N GLU A 213 -6.15 3.73 0.03
CA GLU A 213 -7.19 4.77 0.09
C GLU A 213 -7.24 5.61 -1.19
N TRP A 214 -6.09 5.98 -1.74
CA TRP A 214 -6.02 6.70 -3.01
C TRP A 214 -6.46 5.84 -4.19
N LYS A 215 -6.04 4.57 -4.25
CA LYS A 215 -6.51 3.62 -5.25
C LYS A 215 -8.03 3.50 -5.21
N LYS A 216 -8.59 3.28 -4.02
CA LYS A 216 -10.04 3.24 -3.80
C LYS A 216 -10.72 4.51 -4.26
N THR A 217 -10.18 5.67 -3.91
CA THR A 217 -10.77 6.95 -4.31
C THR A 217 -10.86 7.08 -5.82
N VAL A 218 -9.76 6.83 -6.54
CA VAL A 218 -9.67 7.02 -8.00
C VAL A 218 -10.50 5.98 -8.76
N GLU A 219 -10.46 4.71 -8.33
CA GLU A 219 -11.12 3.61 -9.04
C GLU A 219 -12.61 3.51 -8.71
N LYS A 220 -12.97 3.70 -7.43
CA LYS A 220 -14.36 3.50 -6.98
C LYS A 220 -15.27 4.65 -7.38
N PHE A 221 -14.91 5.90 -7.10
CA PHE A 221 -15.86 6.99 -7.32
C PHE A 221 -16.03 7.31 -8.81
N LYS A 222 -17.27 7.32 -9.30
CA LYS A 222 -17.61 7.65 -10.70
C LYS A 222 -17.07 9.01 -11.14
N ASN A 223 -16.94 9.96 -10.20
CA ASN A 223 -16.38 11.28 -10.43
C ASN A 223 -15.05 11.23 -11.20
N PHE A 224 -14.20 10.24 -10.92
CA PHE A 224 -12.82 10.18 -11.42
C PHE A 224 -12.61 9.13 -12.52
N GLU A 225 -13.65 8.81 -13.29
CA GLU A 225 -13.58 7.76 -14.33
C GLU A 225 -12.56 8.01 -15.44
N GLU A 226 -12.22 9.27 -15.67
CA GLU A 226 -11.20 9.68 -16.63
C GLU A 226 -9.76 9.45 -16.14
N TYR A 227 -9.58 9.18 -14.85
CA TYR A 227 -8.28 8.96 -14.22
C TYR A 227 -7.96 7.47 -14.10
N LEU A 228 -6.75 7.12 -14.51
CA LEU A 228 -6.15 5.82 -14.21
C LEU A 228 -5.23 5.93 -13.00
N TYR A 229 -5.48 5.10 -11.99
CA TYR A 229 -4.58 4.96 -10.85
C TYR A 229 -3.33 4.17 -11.27
N VAL A 230 -2.16 4.61 -10.81
CA VAL A 230 -0.86 3.98 -11.07
C VAL A 230 -0.04 3.95 -9.77
N SER A 231 0.37 2.77 -9.36
CA SER A 231 1.23 2.53 -8.20
C SER A 231 2.72 2.49 -8.57
N SER A 232 3.58 2.45 -7.56
CA SER A 232 5.01 2.19 -7.72
C SER A 232 5.30 0.85 -8.40
N GLU A 233 4.48 -0.17 -8.13
CA GLU A 233 4.61 -1.51 -8.68
C GLU A 233 4.31 -1.51 -10.18
N ASP A 234 3.24 -0.80 -10.59
CA ASP A 234 2.84 -0.68 -12.00
C ASP A 234 3.91 0.05 -12.81
N LEU A 235 4.54 1.08 -12.21
CA LEU A 235 5.66 1.78 -12.80
C LEU A 235 6.90 0.87 -12.97
N LYS A 236 7.23 0.06 -11.95
CA LYS A 236 8.32 -0.91 -12.03
C LYS A 236 8.07 -1.98 -13.10
N ALA A 237 6.81 -2.42 -13.25
CA ALA A 237 6.42 -3.44 -14.22
C ALA A 237 6.39 -2.90 -15.67
N ASN A 238 5.94 -1.66 -15.88
CA ASN A 238 5.84 -1.05 -17.20
C ASN A 238 6.51 0.33 -17.28
N HIS A 239 7.73 0.37 -17.79
CA HIS A 239 8.50 1.61 -17.97
C HIS A 239 7.89 2.60 -18.98
N LYS A 240 6.96 2.17 -19.84
CA LYS A 240 6.31 3.05 -20.83
C LYS A 240 4.98 3.61 -20.37
N GLN A 241 4.48 3.22 -19.19
CA GLN A 241 3.15 3.56 -18.69
C GLN A 241 2.81 5.05 -18.83
N LEU A 242 3.71 5.93 -18.39
CA LEU A 242 3.53 7.38 -18.46
C LEU A 242 3.51 7.90 -19.90
N SER A 243 4.45 7.40 -20.72
CA SER A 243 4.57 7.81 -22.12
C SER A 243 3.38 7.35 -22.96
N ASP A 244 2.81 6.19 -22.65
CA ASP A 244 1.67 5.62 -23.35
C ASP A 244 0.37 6.30 -22.92
N ALA A 245 0.20 6.59 -21.63
CA ALA A 245 -0.91 7.40 -21.14
C ALA A 245 -0.93 8.79 -21.80
N LYS A 246 0.24 9.44 -21.89
CA LYS A 246 0.38 10.73 -22.58
C LYS A 246 -0.01 10.66 -24.05
N LYS A 247 0.40 9.61 -24.78
CA LYS A 247 -0.01 9.40 -26.19
C LYS A 247 -1.51 9.18 -26.32
N LYS A 248 -2.11 8.43 -25.38
CA LYS A 248 -3.55 8.15 -25.32
C LYS A 248 -4.37 9.31 -24.77
N LYS A 249 -3.74 10.41 -24.33
CA LYS A 249 -4.40 11.52 -23.60
C LYS A 249 -5.19 11.05 -22.38
N GLN A 250 -4.68 10.02 -21.69
CA GLN A 250 -5.27 9.47 -20.49
C GLN A 250 -4.76 10.22 -19.26
N LYS A 251 -5.66 10.63 -18.37
CA LYS A 251 -5.29 11.29 -17.11
C LYS A 251 -4.80 10.25 -16.11
N LEU A 252 -3.77 10.59 -15.36
CA LEU A 252 -3.10 9.68 -14.42
C LEU A 252 -3.11 10.23 -13.01
N VAL A 253 -3.31 9.33 -12.05
CA VAL A 253 -2.97 9.53 -10.63
C VAL A 253 -1.88 8.55 -10.27
N VAL A 254 -0.66 9.06 -10.06
CA VAL A 254 0.50 8.26 -9.66
C VAL A 254 0.66 8.38 -8.15
N CYS A 255 0.68 7.26 -7.42
CA CYS A 255 0.86 7.27 -5.96
C CYS A 255 2.18 6.60 -5.56
N LEU A 256 3.06 7.38 -4.93
CA LEU A 256 4.39 6.94 -4.48
C LEU A 256 4.54 7.16 -2.98
N THR A 257 5.29 6.27 -2.32
CA THR A 257 5.81 6.60 -0.99
C THR A 257 7.02 7.52 -1.09
N LEU A 258 7.39 8.16 0.01
CA LEU A 258 8.67 8.87 0.12
C LEU A 258 9.87 7.98 -0.17
N GLN A 259 9.83 6.71 0.25
CA GLN A 259 10.90 5.74 -0.04
C GLN A 259 10.96 5.39 -1.54
N ASP A 260 9.82 5.31 -2.20
CA ASP A 260 9.74 5.08 -3.65
C ASP A 260 10.41 6.24 -4.40
N LEU A 261 10.18 7.49 -3.98
CA LEU A 261 10.85 8.65 -4.56
C LEU A 261 12.37 8.60 -4.39
N SER A 262 12.87 8.10 -3.27
CA SER A 262 14.32 7.98 -3.03
C SER A 262 14.96 6.77 -3.70
N SER A 263 14.19 5.83 -4.23
CA SER A 263 14.71 4.67 -4.94
C SER A 263 15.45 5.10 -6.21
N PRO A 264 16.76 4.79 -6.36
CA PRO A 264 17.51 5.10 -7.58
C PRO A 264 16.87 4.48 -8.82
N GLU A 265 16.28 3.30 -8.66
CA GLU A 265 15.58 2.57 -9.71
C GLU A 265 14.36 3.35 -10.23
N ILE A 266 13.55 3.94 -9.35
CA ILE A 266 12.38 4.75 -9.75
C ILE A 266 12.82 6.07 -10.37
N LYS A 267 13.82 6.75 -9.78
CA LYS A 267 14.37 7.99 -10.35
C LYS A 267 14.94 7.77 -11.75
N GLU A 268 15.66 6.67 -11.96
CA GLU A 268 16.29 6.36 -13.25
C GLU A 268 15.29 5.86 -14.30
N ARG A 269 14.34 5.00 -13.92
CA ARG A 269 13.35 4.42 -14.85
C ARG A 269 12.21 5.37 -15.17
N HIS A 270 11.88 6.28 -14.27
CA HIS A 270 10.79 7.24 -14.43
C HIS A 270 11.29 8.67 -14.39
N LYS A 271 12.45 8.94 -15.01
CA LYS A 271 12.95 10.31 -15.25
C LYS A 271 11.85 11.24 -15.76
N GLN A 272 10.91 10.74 -16.56
CA GLN A 272 9.76 11.50 -17.04
C GLN A 272 8.89 12.12 -15.92
N LEU A 273 8.76 11.50 -14.74
CA LEU A 273 8.06 12.11 -13.59
C LEU A 273 8.84 13.30 -13.02
N PHE A 274 10.16 13.26 -13.09
CA PHE A 274 11.07 14.29 -12.57
C PHE A 274 11.40 15.37 -13.63
N GLU A 275 11.30 15.02 -14.92
CA GLU A 275 11.59 15.89 -16.07
C GLU A 275 10.35 16.63 -16.58
N HIS A 276 9.16 16.01 -16.50
CA HIS A 276 7.90 16.67 -16.85
C HIS A 276 7.32 17.45 -15.67
N SER A 277 6.61 18.54 -15.97
CA SER A 277 5.84 19.25 -14.95
C SER A 277 4.61 18.41 -14.60
N VAL A 278 4.56 17.94 -13.35
CA VAL A 278 3.34 17.40 -12.76
C VAL A 278 2.31 18.53 -12.69
N ASP A 279 1.05 18.26 -13.01
CA ASP A 279 0.01 19.29 -12.93
C ASP A 279 -0.33 19.59 -11.46
N LEU A 280 -0.58 18.55 -10.68
CA LEU A 280 -0.86 18.65 -9.25
C LEU A 280 0.00 17.66 -8.46
N LEU A 281 0.86 18.18 -7.58
CA LEU A 281 1.57 17.40 -6.57
C LEU A 281 0.76 17.45 -5.27
N ILE A 282 0.37 16.29 -4.77
CA ILE A 282 -0.34 16.13 -3.50
C ILE A 282 0.64 15.52 -2.50
N VAL A 283 0.91 16.24 -1.42
CA VAL A 283 1.73 15.74 -0.31
C VAL A 283 0.80 15.36 0.83
N ASP A 284 0.55 14.07 0.96
CA ASP A 284 -0.33 13.54 1.98
C ASP A 284 0.39 13.38 3.33
N GLU A 285 -0.32 13.62 4.42
CA GLU A 285 0.21 13.59 5.79
C GLU A 285 1.42 14.53 6.01
N THR A 286 1.34 15.77 5.51
CA THR A 286 2.45 16.75 5.57
C THR A 286 2.94 17.08 7.00
N HIS A 287 2.16 16.78 8.04
CA HIS A 287 2.56 17.04 9.43
C HIS A 287 3.78 16.23 9.92
N PHE A 288 4.12 15.13 9.24
CA PHE A 288 5.37 14.39 9.48
C PHE A 288 6.62 15.14 8.98
N GLY A 289 6.45 16.27 8.29
CA GLY A 289 7.52 17.06 7.69
C GLY A 289 7.70 18.47 8.21
N ALA A 290 6.97 18.83 9.28
CA ALA A 290 6.95 20.20 9.75
C ALA A 290 8.24 20.50 10.53
N ARG A 291 9.17 21.10 9.79
CA ARG A 291 10.57 21.42 10.13
C ARG A 291 10.76 21.88 11.56
N ALA A 292 11.60 21.13 12.28
CA ALA A 292 11.86 21.23 13.71
C ALA A 292 12.46 22.56 14.20
N GLU A 293 13.08 23.38 13.34
CA GLU A 293 13.88 24.53 13.77
C GLU A 293 13.06 25.60 14.53
N HIS A 294 11.85 25.92 14.08
CA HIS A 294 11.02 26.92 14.76
C HIS A 294 10.26 26.32 15.96
N TYR A 295 9.82 25.06 15.83
CA TYR A 295 9.03 24.38 16.85
C TYR A 295 9.82 24.08 18.13
N GLY A 296 11.12 23.75 18.01
CA GLY A 296 12.02 23.59 19.16
C GLY A 296 12.16 24.86 20.01
N SER A 297 12.09 26.03 19.38
CA SER A 297 12.18 27.34 20.05
C SER A 297 10.88 27.80 20.73
N VAL A 298 9.73 27.32 20.24
CA VAL A 298 8.40 27.67 20.75
C VAL A 298 7.97 26.69 21.86
N LEU A 299 8.24 25.39 21.71
CA LEU A 299 7.91 24.37 22.72
C LEU A 299 8.76 24.48 23.99
N THR A 300 9.98 24.99 23.92
CA THR A 300 10.78 25.30 25.12
C THR A 300 10.09 26.34 26.03
N LYS A 301 9.09 27.07 25.52
CA LYS A 301 8.31 28.06 26.28
C LYS A 301 6.91 27.61 26.70
N ALA A 302 6.37 26.51 26.15
CA ALA A 302 4.99 26.09 26.40
C ALA A 302 4.94 24.63 26.88
N SER A 303 5.01 24.45 28.20
CA SER A 303 4.95 23.14 28.86
C SER A 303 3.56 22.50 28.75
N SER A 304 3.49 21.23 28.31
CA SER A 304 2.51 20.20 28.72
C SER A 304 2.89 18.84 28.13
N ASP A 305 3.48 17.97 28.94
CA ASP A 305 4.09 16.67 28.57
C ASP A 305 3.15 15.62 27.96
N LYS A 306 1.82 15.84 27.99
CA LYS A 306 0.84 14.85 27.54
C LYS A 306 0.57 14.86 26.03
N VAL A 307 0.73 15.99 25.35
CA VAL A 307 0.57 16.08 23.88
C VAL A 307 1.80 15.50 23.17
N LEU A 308 2.98 15.65 23.79
CA LEU A 308 4.29 15.24 23.28
C LEU A 308 4.48 13.72 23.12
N ALA A 309 3.72 12.91 23.86
CA ALA A 309 3.91 11.45 23.88
C ALA A 309 3.17 10.70 22.76
N GLN A 310 2.09 11.27 22.21
CA GLN A 310 1.34 10.64 21.12
C GLN A 310 2.00 10.87 19.74
N GLU A 311 2.78 11.94 19.58
CA GLU A 311 3.35 12.32 18.28
C GLU A 311 4.79 11.83 18.04
N LYS A 312 5.53 11.41 19.08
CA LYS A 312 6.98 11.08 18.99
C LYS A 312 7.32 9.66 18.51
N LYS A 313 6.38 8.91 17.94
CA LYS A 313 6.56 7.46 17.71
C LYS A 313 7.17 7.05 16.36
N HIS A 314 7.51 8.00 15.48
CA HIS A 314 8.24 7.70 14.25
C HIS A 314 9.44 8.63 14.07
N ASN A 315 10.47 8.13 13.39
CA ASN A 315 11.80 8.69 13.25
C ASN A 315 11.78 9.95 12.35
N ASP A 316 11.25 11.06 12.88
CA ASP A 316 10.93 12.34 12.17
C ASP A 316 12.11 12.88 11.34
N GLU A 317 13.35 12.78 11.82
CA GLU A 317 14.54 13.30 11.12
C GLU A 317 14.74 12.66 9.72
N SER A 318 14.42 11.36 9.57
CA SER A 318 14.54 10.68 8.28
C SER A 318 13.44 11.05 7.28
N ILE A 319 12.27 11.48 7.77
CA ILE A 319 11.12 11.82 6.92
C ILE A 319 11.28 13.25 6.37
N ASP A 320 11.83 14.16 7.18
CA ASP A 320 12.18 15.51 6.75
C ASP A 320 13.15 15.51 5.56
N GLU A 321 14.22 14.70 5.63
CA GLU A 321 15.18 14.53 4.53
C GLU A 321 14.52 13.96 3.26
N LEU A 322 13.57 13.02 3.41
CA LEU A 322 12.84 12.45 2.29
C LEU A 322 11.85 13.46 1.68
N LEU A 323 11.26 14.34 2.49
CA LEU A 323 10.37 15.40 2.03
C LEU A 323 11.12 16.54 1.35
N GLU A 324 12.39 16.81 1.69
CA GLU A 324 13.20 17.75 0.90
C GLU A 324 13.32 17.30 -0.56
N GLN A 325 13.33 15.99 -0.82
CA GLN A 325 13.37 15.46 -2.18
C GLN A 325 12.08 15.75 -2.97
N THR A 326 10.94 15.98 -2.31
CA THR A 326 9.73 16.40 -3.04
C THR A 326 9.85 17.83 -3.57
N ARG A 327 10.75 18.66 -3.01
CA ARG A 327 11.04 20.01 -3.54
C ARG A 327 11.76 19.99 -4.87
N GLU A 328 12.46 18.90 -5.18
CA GLU A 328 13.11 18.70 -6.48
C GLU A 328 12.09 18.36 -7.59
N LEU A 329 10.87 17.98 -7.23
CA LEU A 329 9.80 17.68 -8.17
C LEU A 329 9.22 18.96 -8.77
N LYS A 330 9.23 19.06 -10.10
CA LYS A 330 8.61 20.17 -10.82
C LYS A 330 7.10 19.94 -10.90
N SER A 331 6.33 20.81 -10.23
CA SER A 331 4.86 20.80 -10.26
C SER A 331 4.29 22.18 -10.52
N LYS A 332 3.11 22.25 -11.18
CA LYS A 332 2.40 23.52 -11.40
C LYS A 332 1.70 24.00 -10.13
N VAL A 333 1.11 23.07 -9.38
CA VAL A 333 0.44 23.31 -8.10
C VAL A 333 0.86 22.22 -7.12
N GLN A 334 1.08 22.60 -5.87
CA GLN A 334 1.33 21.73 -4.72
C GLN A 334 0.18 21.88 -3.73
N LEU A 335 -0.41 20.75 -3.32
CA LEU A 335 -1.47 20.68 -2.34
C LEU A 335 -1.04 19.78 -1.19
N HIS A 336 -0.84 20.39 -0.03
CA HIS A 336 -0.47 19.69 1.19
C HIS A 336 -1.72 19.29 1.95
N LEU A 337 -1.80 18.01 2.36
CA LEU A 337 -2.91 17.49 3.15
C LEU A 337 -2.43 17.24 4.58
N SER A 338 -3.14 17.77 5.56
CA SER A 338 -2.80 17.55 6.96
C SER A 338 -4.03 17.49 7.86
N GLY A 339 -4.08 16.47 8.72
CA GLY A 339 -5.06 16.37 9.81
C GLY A 339 -4.67 17.10 11.09
N THR A 340 -3.38 17.41 11.26
CA THR A 340 -2.80 18.04 12.46
C THR A 340 -1.80 19.12 12.04
N PRO A 341 -2.26 20.21 11.41
CA PRO A 341 -1.37 21.19 10.79
C PRO A 341 -0.71 22.14 11.80
N TYR A 342 -0.87 21.92 13.11
CA TYR A 342 -0.37 22.85 14.14
C TYR A 342 1.09 23.23 13.91
N ARG A 343 1.96 22.28 13.56
CA ARG A 343 3.37 22.57 13.25
C ARG A 343 3.55 23.35 11.94
N ILE A 344 2.71 23.09 10.94
CA ILE A 344 2.74 23.76 9.62
C ILE A 344 2.26 25.21 9.72
N LEU A 345 1.16 25.45 10.43
CA LEU A 345 0.57 26.78 10.64
C LEU A 345 1.44 27.69 11.52
N MET A 346 2.29 27.11 12.37
CA MET A 346 3.26 27.85 13.18
C MET A 346 4.53 28.21 12.40
N GLY A 347 4.72 27.61 11.21
CA GLY A 347 5.73 28.04 10.27
C GLY A 347 5.21 29.16 9.37
N ASN A 348 6.13 29.89 8.74
CA ASN A 348 5.79 30.85 7.68
C ASN A 348 5.64 30.17 6.29
N GLU A 349 5.33 28.86 6.31
CA GLU A 349 4.95 27.96 5.20
C GLU A 349 3.93 28.57 4.24
N PHE A 350 2.78 28.87 4.84
CA PHE A 350 1.53 29.16 4.16
C PHE A 350 0.92 30.42 4.75
N SER A 351 0.46 31.32 3.89
CA SER A 351 -0.39 32.43 4.32
C SER A 351 -1.85 31.98 4.45
N GLU A 352 -2.71 32.78 5.08
CA GLU A 352 -4.14 32.45 5.21
C GLU A 352 -4.84 32.20 3.86
N GLU A 353 -4.42 32.92 2.81
CA GLU A 353 -4.96 32.76 1.46
C GLU A 353 -4.51 31.46 0.77
N ASP A 354 -3.46 30.80 1.28
CA ASP A 354 -3.00 29.50 0.80
C ASP A 354 -3.76 28.33 1.45
N ILE A 355 -4.52 28.60 2.51
CA ILE A 355 -5.27 27.60 3.26
C ILE A 355 -6.67 27.46 2.65
N ILE A 356 -6.94 26.30 2.06
CA ILE A 356 -8.19 26.05 1.33
C ILE A 356 -9.28 25.45 2.22
N SER A 357 -8.98 25.01 3.44
CA SER A 357 -9.98 24.52 4.38
C SER A 357 -9.53 24.70 5.83
N TYR A 358 -10.49 24.91 6.74
CA TYR A 358 -10.26 24.90 8.18
C TYR A 358 -11.32 23.98 8.80
N CYS A 359 -11.03 22.68 8.86
CA CYS A 359 -12.04 21.67 9.20
C CYS A 359 -11.54 20.66 10.21
#